data_AF-A0A2W4XNA6-F1
#
_entry.id   AF-A0A2W4XNA6-F1
#
_cell.length_a   1.000
_cell.length_b   1.000
_cell.length_c   1.000
_cell.angle_alpha   90.00
_cell.angle_beta   90.00
_cell.angle_gamma   90.00
#
_symmetry.space_group_name_H-M   'P 1'
#
loop_
_entity.id
_entity.type
_entity.pdbx_description
1 polymer ?
#
loop_
_entity_poly.entity_id
_entity_poly.type
_entity_poly.pdbx_seq_one_letter_code
_entity_poly.pdbx_strand_id
1 'polypeptide(L)' 'MLMEVDLMKIAIVTFEGFNEIDSFVSLHILNRVKREGWKAEIVAPSDRVTSMNIVVVHTQ' A
#
# COMPACT_ATOMS: atom_id res chain seq x y z
N MET A 1 -0.02 -6.14 -32.37
CA MET A 1 0.66 -5.12 -31.56
C MET A 1 0.05 -5.17 -30.17
N LEU A 2 0.56 -6.06 -29.31
CA LEU A 2 0.14 -6.10 -27.91
C LEU A 2 0.69 -4.84 -27.25
N MET A 3 -0.19 -3.93 -26.85
CA MET A 3 0.23 -2.81 -26.00
C MET A 3 0.71 -3.42 -24.69
N GLU A 4 1.99 -3.23 -24.38
CA GLU A 4 2.57 -3.65 -23.12
C GLU A 4 1.94 -2.79 -22.02
N VAL A 5 0.92 -3.36 -21.35
CA VAL A 5 0.27 -2.71 -20.21
C VAL A 5 1.29 -2.73 -19.08
N ASP A 6 1.80 -1.56 -18.73
CA ASP A 6 2.80 -1.41 -17.69
C ASP A 6 2.14 -1.62 -16.32
N LEU A 7 2.23 -2.85 -15.80
CA LEU A 7 1.64 -3.30 -14.54
C LEU A 7 2.45 -2.78 -13.34
N MET A 8 2.40 -1.48 -13.08
CA MET A 8 3.12 -0.88 -11.95
C MET A 8 2.44 -1.22 -10.62
N LYS A 9 3.11 -2.07 -9.81
CA LYS A 9 2.72 -2.38 -8.43
C LYS A 9 3.67 -1.73 -7.43
N ILE A 10 3.10 -1.03 -6.45
CA ILE A 10 3.85 -0.32 -5.41
C ILE A 10 3.52 -0.92 -4.06
N ALA A 11 4.53 -1.39 -3.35
CA ALA A 11 4.41 -1.88 -1.99
C ALA A 11 4.73 -0.77 -0.99
N ILE A 12 3.76 -0.45 -0.14
CA ILE A 12 3.99 0.36 1.07
C ILE A 12 4.24 -0.63 2.20
N VAL A 13 5.52 -0.85 2.50
CA VAL A 13 5.93 -1.82 3.51
C VAL A 13 5.77 -1.21 4.90
N THR A 14 4.91 -1.79 5.72
CA THR A 14 4.67 -1.38 7.11
C THR A 14 5.18 -2.44 8.09
N PHE A 15 5.46 -2.00 9.31
CA PHE A 15 5.92 -2.82 10.42
C PHE A 15 5.10 -2.49 11.67
N GLU A 16 5.28 -3.26 12.73
CA GLU A 16 4.69 -2.93 14.02
C GLU A 16 5.10 -1.52 14.48
N GLY A 17 4.13 -0.74 14.97
CA GLY A 17 4.33 0.63 15.39
C GLY A 17 4.50 1.64 14.23
N PHE A 18 4.10 1.29 13.00
CA PHE A 18 4.16 2.24 11.88
C PHE A 18 3.26 3.47 12.10
N ASN A 19 3.63 4.60 11.48
CA ASN A 19 2.75 5.76 11.40
C ASN A 19 1.67 5.52 10.34
N GLU A 20 0.42 5.38 10.79
CA GLU A 20 -0.68 5.10 9.88
C GLU A 20 -1.04 6.27 8.97
N ILE A 21 -0.86 7.52 9.43
CA ILE A 21 -1.18 8.70 8.61
C ILE A 21 -0.26 8.75 7.40
N ASP A 22 1.05 8.61 7.61
CA ASP A 22 2.04 8.64 6.52
C ASP A 22 1.77 7.53 5.49
N SER A 23 1.42 6.33 5.99
CA SER A 23 1.19 5.16 5.14
C SER A 23 -0.15 5.22 4.40
N PHE A 24 -1.25 5.57 5.08
CA PHE A 24 -2.59 5.63 4.48
C PHE A 24 -2.76 6.84 3.56
N VAL A 25 -2.16 7.98 3.87
CA VAL A 25 -2.16 9.13 2.97
C VAL A 25 -1.36 8.81 1.71
N SER A 26 -0.19 8.17 1.85
CA SER A 26 0.59 7.71 0.68
C SER A 26 -0.20 6.71 -0.16
N LEU A 27 -0.84 5.72 0.47
CA LEU A 27 -1.72 4.75 -0.20
C LEU A 27 -2.82 5.45 -0.99
N HIS A 28 -3.48 6.43 -0.37
CA HIS A 28 -4.57 7.18 -1.00
C HIS A 28 -4.05 7.97 -2.20
N ILE A 29 -3.00 8.79 -2.03
CA ILE A 29 -2.44 9.63 -3.09
C ILE A 29 -1.97 8.78 -4.27
N LEU A 30 -1.20 7.73 -4.02
CA LEU A 30 -0.67 6.85 -5.07
C LEU A 30 -1.81 6.21 -5.87
N ASN A 31 -2.89 5.75 -5.22
CA ASN A 31 -4.02 5.15 -5.93
C ASN A 31 -4.96 6.16 -6.64
N ARG A 32 -4.66 7.48 -6.61
CA ARG A 32 -5.38 8.46 -7.46
C ARG A 32 -4.93 8.43 -8.90
N VAL A 33 -3.75 7.90 -9.20
CA VAL A 33 -3.21 7.78 -10.57
C VAL A 33 -4.14 6.91 -11.41
N LYS A 34 -4.67 7.48 -12.51
CA LYS A 34 -5.59 6.80 -13.44
C LYS A 34 -4.83 6.21 -14.64
N ARG A 35 -3.89 5.32 -14.34
CA ARG A 35 -3.13 4.55 -15.34
C ARG A 35 -3.51 3.08 -15.22
N GLU A 36 -3.77 2.42 -16.34
CA GLU A 36 -4.00 0.98 -16.36
C GLU A 36 -2.81 0.24 -15.75
N GLY A 37 -3.07 -0.77 -14.92
CA GLY A 37 -2.03 -1.54 -14.25
C GLY A 37 -1.42 -0.91 -12.99
N TRP A 38 -1.76 0.35 -12.66
CA TRP A 38 -1.24 1.02 -11.47
C TRP A 38 -1.97 0.59 -10.19
N LYS A 39 -1.23 0.11 -9.19
CA LYS A 39 -1.79 -0.27 -7.89
C LYS A 39 -0.76 -0.07 -6.78
N ALA A 40 -1.14 0.64 -5.72
CA ALA A 40 -0.40 0.68 -4.46
C ALA A 40 -1.12 -0.13 -3.38
N GLU A 41 -0.38 -0.92 -2.62
CA GLU A 41 -0.89 -1.81 -1.58
C GLU A 41 -0.09 -1.64 -0.29
N ILE A 42 -0.74 -1.77 0.86
CA ILE A 42 -0.03 -1.91 2.14
C ILE A 42 0.30 -3.37 2.35
N VAL A 43 1.57 -3.64 2.65
CA VAL A 43 2.09 -4.99 2.91
C VAL A 43 2.91 -4.96 4.18
N ALA A 44 2.95 -6.08 4.89
CA ALA A 44 3.76 -6.22 6.10
C ALA A 44 4.38 -7.64 6.15
N PRO A 45 5.47 -7.84 6.91
CA PRO A 45 6.11 -9.15 7.05
C PRO A 45 5.34 -10.13 7.94
N SER A 46 4.22 -9.72 8.54
CA SER A 46 3.36 -10.51 9.42
C SER A 46 1.89 -10.36 9.04
N ASP A 47 1.07 -11.36 9.37
CA ASP A 47 -0.38 -11.40 9.07
C ASP A 47 -1.18 -10.20 9.61
N ARG A 48 -0.62 -9.52 10.62
CA ARG A 48 -1.12 -8.27 11.18
C ARG A 48 0.02 -7.38 11.65
N VAL A 49 -0.21 -6.08 11.61
CA VAL A 49 0.61 -5.05 12.27
C VAL A 49 -0.29 -4.02 12.93
N THR A 50 0.15 -3.47 14.05
CA THR A 50 -0.55 -2.39 14.78
C THR A 50 0.19 -1.07 14.59
N SER A 51 -0.53 0.01 14.32
CA SER A 51 0.07 1.34 14.15
C SER A 51 0.36 2.03 15.49
N MET A 52 1.04 3.19 15.44
CA MET A 52 1.27 4.06 16.61
C MET A 52 -0.02 4.42 17.35
N ASN A 53 -1.12 4.61 16.61
CA ASN A 53 -2.44 4.93 17.15
C ASN A 53 -3.39 3.73 17.22
N ILE A 54 -2.82 2.52 17.36
CA ILE A 54 -3.55 1.27 17.65
C ILE A 54 -4.46 0.81 16.48
N VAL A 55 -4.26 1.34 15.28
CA VAL A 55 -4.95 0.82 14.10
C VAL A 55 -4.34 -0.52 13.72
N VAL A 56 -5.16 -1.57 13.74
CA VAL A 56 -4.75 -2.91 13.31
C VAL A 56 -4.99 -3.06 11.81
N VAL A 57 -3.94 -3.40 11.07
CA VAL A 57 -4.02 -3.77 9.66
C VAL A 57 -3.80 -5.26 9.55
N HIS A 58 -4.70 -5.94 8.84
CA HIS A 58 -4.53 -7.33 8.42
C HIS A 58 -3.96 -7.33 7.00
N THR A 59 -2.85 -8.03 6.79
CA THR A 59 -2.28 -8.19 5.45
C THR A 59 -3.05 -9.25 4.66
N GLN A 60 -3.08 -9.09 3.33
CA GLN A 60 -3.64 -10.09 2.40
C GLN A 60 -2.55 -11.02 1.87
#